data_AF-A0A238KMU4-F1
#
_entry.id   AF-A0A238KMU4-F1
#
_cell.length_a   1.000
_cell.length_b   1.000
_cell.length_c   1.000
_cell.angle_alpha   90.00
_cell.angle_beta   90.00
_cell.angle_gamma   90.00
#
_symmetry.space_group_name_H-M   'P 1'
#
loop_
_entity.id
_entity.type
_entity.pdbx_description
1 polymer ?
#
loop_
_entity_poly.entity_id
_entity_poly.type
_entity_poly.pdbx_seq_one_letter_code
_entity_poly.pdbx_strand_id
1 'polypeptide(L)'
;MARLKSYLLAGTTLVCALGIGYVMQFGFGLPGQSNTAQSTVLEVSDITDVSSTAVLPMPPSDLQFDLNMPSPKVILAAADSGLAVTDLPQDNAENGFDCQISMQATPAAGAMVNLALTSACNASERVTIHHQGMLFTEVMQPDGTLKLSVPALDENAVFMASFANGDGAMAVTTVTSLPFYDRVVLQWKGNAGLQLHALEFDAAYFAEGHVWAAAGGDLAAAANGEGGFLVRLGQTDAPDALLAEVYSFPRGTAKRAGEITLSVEAEVTTLNCATQVEAQTFELTGEFGLRVRDMSLEIPTCDSTGDFLVLNNLVQNLTIAAR
;
A
#
# COMPACT_ATOMS: atom_id res chain seq x y z
N MET A 1 41.18 -54.28 2.30
CA MET A 1 40.28 -53.77 3.36
C MET A 1 40.07 -52.26 3.33
N ALA A 2 41.06 -51.41 3.02
CA ALA A 2 40.89 -49.94 3.02
C ALA A 2 39.89 -49.41 1.98
N ARG A 3 39.92 -49.93 0.73
CA ARG A 3 38.99 -49.47 -0.34
C ARG A 3 37.52 -49.76 -0.03
N LEU A 4 37.23 -50.86 0.66
CA LEU A 4 35.87 -51.24 1.03
C LEU A 4 35.25 -50.22 2.01
N LYS A 5 36.05 -49.71 2.96
CA LYS A 5 35.62 -48.68 3.91
C LYS A 5 35.35 -47.34 3.22
N SER A 6 36.15 -46.97 2.22
CA SER A 6 35.95 -45.75 1.44
C SER A 6 34.68 -45.80 0.59
N TYR A 7 34.40 -46.94 -0.06
CA TYR A 7 33.14 -47.11 -0.81
C TYR A 7 31.92 -47.08 0.10
N LEU A 8 32.02 -47.66 1.30
CA LEU A 8 30.93 -47.65 2.27
C LEU A 8 30.66 -46.22 2.77
N LEU A 9 31.70 -45.44 3.07
CA LEU A 9 31.56 -44.05 3.49
C LEU A 9 30.93 -43.18 2.38
N ALA A 10 31.39 -43.32 1.14
CA ALA A 10 30.87 -42.59 -0.02
C ALA A 10 29.39 -42.96 -0.31
N GLY A 11 29.04 -44.25 -0.19
CA GLY A 11 27.65 -44.69 -0.33
C GLY A 11 26.74 -44.10 0.74
N THR A 12 27.21 -44.05 1.99
CA THR A 12 26.41 -43.50 3.10
C THR A 12 26.16 -42.00 2.93
N THR A 13 27.17 -41.24 2.51
CA THR A 13 27.03 -39.78 2.26
C THR A 13 26.09 -39.48 1.10
N LEU A 14 26.14 -40.27 0.02
CA LEU A 14 25.21 -40.14 -1.11
C LEU A 14 23.75 -40.37 -0.67
N VAL A 15 23.49 -41.40 0.14
CA VAL A 15 22.14 -41.72 0.63
C VAL A 15 21.61 -40.62 1.55
N CYS A 16 22.44 -40.07 2.44
CA CYS A 16 22.04 -38.93 3.27
C CYS A 16 21.69 -37.69 2.44
N ALA A 17 22.51 -37.35 1.44
CA ALA A 17 22.26 -36.20 0.58
C ALA A 17 20.96 -36.34 -0.23
N LEU A 18 20.71 -37.52 -0.80
CA LEU A 18 19.47 -37.81 -1.53
C LEU A 18 18.25 -37.82 -0.61
N GLY A 19 18.38 -38.33 0.62
CA GLY A 19 17.31 -38.32 1.61
C GLY A 19 16.89 -36.90 2.01
N ILE A 20 17.85 -36.01 2.23
CA ILE A 20 17.55 -34.60 2.56
C ILE A 20 16.89 -33.90 1.36
N GLY A 21 17.41 -34.12 0.14
CA GLY A 21 16.81 -33.57 -1.08
C GLY A 21 15.37 -34.05 -1.31
N TYR A 22 15.10 -35.34 -1.06
CA TYR A 22 13.75 -35.91 -1.16
C TYR A 22 12.79 -35.28 -0.13
N VAL A 23 13.20 -35.12 1.13
CA VAL A 23 12.36 -34.50 2.16
C VAL A 23 12.13 -33.02 1.87
N MET A 24 13.12 -32.29 1.36
CA MET A 24 12.94 -30.88 0.96
C MET A 24 11.99 -30.72 -0.21
N GLN A 25 11.98 -31.67 -1.16
CA GLN A 25 11.15 -31.56 -2.37
C GLN A 25 9.74 -32.15 -2.21
N PHE A 26 9.59 -33.23 -1.44
CA PHE A 26 8.35 -34.01 -1.35
C PHE A 26 7.81 -34.17 0.09
N GLY A 27 8.51 -33.65 1.11
CA GLY A 27 8.14 -33.83 2.51
C GLY A 27 8.06 -35.32 2.91
N PHE A 28 7.07 -35.67 3.75
CA PHE A 28 6.75 -37.06 4.09
C PHE A 28 5.78 -37.73 3.06
N GLY A 29 5.55 -37.10 1.91
CA GLY A 29 4.66 -37.62 0.86
C GLY A 29 5.38 -38.52 -0.15
N LEU A 30 4.61 -39.34 -0.87
CA LEU A 30 5.10 -40.11 -2.03
C LEU A 30 5.02 -39.26 -3.31
N PRO A 31 6.03 -39.30 -4.21
CA PRO A 31 5.99 -38.57 -5.47
C PRO A 31 4.83 -39.08 -6.33
N GLY A 32 3.96 -38.16 -6.77
CA GLY A 32 2.76 -38.47 -7.56
C GLY A 32 1.45 -38.46 -6.76
N GLN A 33 1.50 -38.32 -5.43
CA GLN A 33 0.31 -37.91 -4.68
C GLN A 33 0.19 -36.39 -4.71
N SER A 34 -0.40 -35.88 -5.79
CA SER A 34 -1.09 -34.60 -5.70
C SER A 34 -2.14 -34.74 -4.60
N ASN A 35 -1.90 -34.13 -3.44
CA ASN A 35 -3.00 -33.68 -2.61
C ASN A 35 -3.70 -32.57 -3.40
N THR A 36 -4.51 -32.96 -4.40
CA THR A 36 -5.73 -32.22 -4.67
C THR A 36 -6.42 -32.17 -3.33
N ALA A 37 -6.32 -31.04 -2.65
CA ALA A 37 -7.32 -30.66 -1.68
C ALA A 37 -8.65 -30.89 -2.41
N GLN A 38 -9.34 -31.96 -2.03
CA GLN A 38 -10.72 -32.14 -2.43
C GLN A 38 -11.39 -30.87 -1.96
N SER A 39 -11.77 -30.00 -2.90
CA SER A 39 -12.81 -29.04 -2.67
C SER A 39 -14.01 -29.86 -2.23
N THR A 40 -14.18 -30.01 -0.93
CA THR A 40 -15.48 -30.31 -0.36
C THR A 40 -16.35 -29.20 -0.85
N VAL A 41 -17.13 -29.49 -1.88
CA VAL A 41 -18.28 -28.68 -2.23
C VAL A 41 -19.12 -28.67 -0.96
N LEU A 42 -19.07 -27.56 -0.24
CA LEU A 42 -20.03 -27.26 0.81
C LEU A 42 -21.37 -27.15 0.09
N GLU A 43 -22.14 -28.23 0.13
CA GLU A 43 -23.55 -28.19 -0.20
C GLU A 43 -24.21 -27.35 0.90
N VAL A 44 -24.45 -26.08 0.60
CA VAL A 44 -25.20 -25.16 1.45
C VAL A 44 -26.63 -25.68 1.47
N SER A 45 -26.96 -26.46 2.49
CA SER A 45 -28.28 -27.11 2.59
C SER A 45 -29.23 -26.43 3.57
N ASP A 46 -28.89 -25.25 4.10
CA ASP A 46 -29.82 -24.42 4.88
C ASP A 46 -29.38 -22.96 4.82
N ILE A 47 -29.92 -22.22 3.85
CA ILE A 47 -29.90 -20.76 3.88
C ILE A 47 -31.06 -20.34 4.78
N THR A 48 -30.77 -20.06 6.05
CA THR A 48 -31.72 -19.33 6.89
C THR A 48 -31.60 -17.85 6.56
N ASP A 49 -32.62 -17.33 5.89
CA ASP A 49 -32.83 -15.89 5.73
C ASP A 49 -32.99 -15.25 7.11
N VAL A 50 -31.90 -14.70 7.64
CA VAL A 50 -31.95 -13.71 8.74
C VAL A 50 -32.18 -12.32 8.15
N SER A 51 -33.21 -12.21 7.31
CA SER A 51 -33.83 -10.92 7.05
C SER A 51 -34.51 -10.50 8.35
N SER A 52 -34.02 -9.40 8.92
CA SER A 52 -34.66 -8.74 10.04
C SER A 52 -36.14 -8.56 9.73
N THR A 53 -37.01 -9.28 10.43
CA THR A 53 -38.46 -9.03 10.46
C THR A 53 -38.72 -7.78 11.29
N ALA A 54 -38.13 -6.66 10.91
CA ALA A 54 -38.73 -5.37 11.16
C ALA A 54 -39.79 -5.23 10.07
N VAL A 55 -41.03 -5.58 10.40
CA VAL A 55 -42.20 -5.17 9.65
C VAL A 55 -42.21 -3.63 9.68
N LEU A 56 -41.53 -3.02 8.72
CA LEU A 56 -41.72 -1.61 8.43
C LEU A 56 -43.20 -1.46 8.04
N PRO A 57 -43.95 -0.53 8.66
CA PRO A 57 -45.30 -0.24 8.22
C PRO A 57 -45.23 0.12 6.75
N MET A 58 -45.94 -0.63 5.90
CA MET A 58 -46.19 -0.19 4.55
C MET A 58 -46.79 1.22 4.65
N PRO A 59 -46.30 2.20 3.88
CA PRO A 59 -47.04 3.45 3.75
C PRO A 59 -48.46 3.09 3.32
N PRO A 60 -49.49 3.70 3.93
CA PRO A 60 -50.87 3.41 3.58
C PRO A 60 -50.99 3.56 2.07
N SER A 61 -51.58 2.55 1.42
CA SER A 61 -51.95 2.67 0.02
C SER A 61 -52.76 3.95 -0.10
N ASP A 62 -52.29 4.89 -0.91
CA ASP A 62 -53.00 6.13 -1.16
C ASP A 62 -54.45 5.75 -1.46
N LEU A 63 -55.34 6.11 -0.52
CA LEU A 63 -56.75 6.19 -0.80
C LEU A 63 -56.81 7.13 -2.00
N GLN A 64 -57.10 6.57 -3.17
CA GLN A 64 -57.50 7.35 -4.33
C GLN A 64 -58.78 8.07 -3.91
N PHE A 65 -58.62 9.23 -3.30
CA PHE A 65 -59.69 10.19 -3.21
C PHE A 65 -60.00 10.52 -4.65
N ASP A 66 -61.12 10.02 -5.12
CA ASP A 66 -61.75 10.40 -6.37
C ASP A 66 -62.23 11.86 -6.20
N LEU A 67 -61.26 12.77 -6.08
CA LEU A 67 -61.49 14.20 -6.11
C LEU A 67 -61.85 14.49 -7.55
N ASN A 68 -63.16 14.58 -7.79
CA ASN A 68 -63.72 15.13 -9.02
C ASN A 68 -63.36 16.62 -9.10
N MET A 69 -62.08 16.88 -9.39
CA MET A 69 -61.53 18.19 -9.66
C MET A 69 -62.12 18.64 -10.99
N PRO A 70 -62.71 19.85 -11.07
CA PRO A 70 -63.14 20.38 -12.35
C PRO A 70 -61.92 20.41 -13.26
N SER A 71 -61.98 19.63 -14.35
CA SER A 71 -60.93 19.54 -15.36
C SER A 71 -60.54 20.96 -15.75
N PRO A 72 -59.30 21.41 -15.45
CA PRO A 72 -58.88 22.74 -15.87
C PRO A 72 -58.96 22.76 -17.38
N LYS A 73 -59.71 23.72 -17.93
CA LYS A 73 -59.68 23.98 -19.36
C LYS A 73 -58.25 24.41 -19.68
N VAL A 74 -57.47 23.48 -20.23
CA VAL A 74 -56.18 23.78 -20.83
C VAL A 74 -56.47 24.63 -22.06
N ILE A 75 -56.44 25.94 -21.88
CA ILE A 75 -56.29 26.86 -23.00
C ILE A 75 -54.82 26.72 -23.40
N LEU A 76 -54.58 26.05 -24.52
CA LEU A 76 -53.27 26.10 -25.18
C LEU A 76 -53.04 27.57 -25.54
N ALA A 77 -52.30 28.28 -24.68
CA ALA A 77 -51.62 29.48 -25.12
C ALA A 77 -50.64 29.00 -26.19
N ALA A 78 -50.89 29.38 -27.44
CA ALA A 78 -49.87 29.28 -28.47
C ALA A 78 -48.68 30.09 -27.94
N ALA A 79 -47.63 29.38 -27.52
CA ALA A 79 -46.36 30.01 -27.25
C ALA A 79 -45.95 30.69 -28.55
N ASP A 80 -45.87 32.02 -28.49
CA ASP A 80 -45.41 32.84 -29.60
C ASP A 80 -44.09 32.27 -30.09
N SER A 81 -43.99 31.99 -31.39
CA SER A 81 -42.87 31.29 -32.03
C SER A 81 -41.62 32.17 -32.14
N GLY A 82 -41.46 33.11 -31.21
CA GLY A 82 -40.45 34.16 -31.19
C GLY A 82 -39.34 33.96 -30.15
N LEU A 83 -39.32 32.84 -29.44
CA LEU A 83 -38.09 32.43 -28.76
C LEU A 83 -37.15 31.92 -29.85
N ALA A 84 -36.18 32.75 -30.21
CA ALA A 84 -35.01 32.29 -30.96
C ALA A 84 -34.55 31.00 -30.28
N VAL A 85 -34.48 29.92 -31.07
CA VAL A 85 -33.79 28.71 -30.66
C VAL A 85 -32.34 29.13 -30.46
N THR A 86 -32.01 29.59 -29.26
CA THR A 86 -30.63 29.57 -28.80
C THR A 86 -30.23 28.12 -28.91
N ASP A 87 -29.29 27.86 -29.81
CA ASP A 87 -28.66 26.57 -29.99
C ASP A 87 -28.29 26.09 -28.58
N LEU A 88 -28.99 25.06 -28.10
CA LEU A 88 -28.58 24.41 -26.87
C LEU A 88 -27.16 23.93 -27.14
N PRO A 89 -26.21 24.09 -26.20
CA PRO A 89 -24.86 23.58 -26.40
C PRO A 89 -24.94 22.12 -26.85
N GLN A 90 -24.59 21.87 -28.11
CA GLN A 90 -24.51 20.50 -28.59
C GLN A 90 -23.30 19.88 -27.92
N ASP A 91 -23.50 18.69 -27.37
CA ASP A 91 -22.43 17.90 -26.80
C ASP A 91 -21.46 17.53 -27.94
N ASN A 92 -20.34 18.24 -28.02
CA ASN A 92 -19.39 18.14 -29.15
C ASN A 92 -18.54 16.85 -29.13
N ALA A 93 -18.95 15.85 -28.37
CA ALA A 93 -18.24 14.59 -28.23
C ALA A 93 -18.79 13.55 -29.22
N GLU A 94 -18.36 13.60 -30.49
CA GLU A 94 -18.60 12.50 -31.45
C GLU A 94 -17.97 11.17 -30.97
N ASN A 95 -17.05 11.23 -30.02
CA ASN A 95 -16.54 10.11 -29.24
C ASN A 95 -16.75 10.47 -27.77
N GLY A 96 -17.46 9.64 -26.99
CA GLY A 96 -17.71 9.90 -25.57
C GLY A 96 -16.44 10.26 -24.78
N PHE A 97 -16.60 10.82 -23.57
CA PHE A 97 -15.47 11.15 -22.69
C PHE A 97 -14.51 9.95 -22.61
N ASP A 98 -13.29 10.13 -23.13
CA ASP A 98 -12.25 9.10 -23.07
C ASP A 98 -11.81 8.96 -21.61
N CYS A 99 -12.45 8.04 -20.89
CA CYS A 99 -12.15 7.69 -19.51
C CYS A 99 -10.94 6.75 -19.40
N GLN A 100 -10.11 6.65 -20.44
CA GLN A 100 -8.93 5.80 -20.40
C GLN A 100 -8.01 6.20 -19.23
N ILE A 101 -7.72 5.22 -18.38
CA ILE A 101 -6.75 5.34 -17.31
C ILE A 101 -5.39 4.92 -17.87
N SER A 102 -4.38 5.76 -17.72
CA SER A 102 -3.01 5.46 -18.14
C SER A 102 -2.04 5.71 -17.00
N MET A 103 -1.09 4.78 -16.80
CA MET A 103 -0.05 4.92 -15.79
C MET A 103 1.31 4.61 -16.39
N GLN A 104 2.31 5.42 -16.04
CA GLN A 104 3.71 5.24 -16.43
C GLN A 104 4.60 5.22 -15.20
N ALA A 105 5.63 4.37 -15.23
CA ALA A 105 6.62 4.22 -14.17
C ALA A 105 8.02 4.42 -14.75
N THR A 106 8.70 5.50 -14.33
CA THR A 106 10.03 5.86 -14.82
C THR A 106 11.05 5.80 -13.67
N PRO A 107 12.13 5.01 -13.77
CA PRO A 107 13.16 4.96 -12.73
C PRO A 107 13.85 6.32 -12.59
N ALA A 108 14.23 6.65 -11.36
CA ALA A 108 14.89 7.89 -10.99
C ALA A 108 16.03 7.64 -10.00
N ALA A 109 16.84 8.68 -9.76
CA ALA A 109 17.97 8.61 -8.83
C ALA A 109 17.53 8.16 -7.43
N GLY A 110 18.40 7.44 -6.73
CA GLY A 110 18.09 6.92 -5.40
C GLY A 110 17.18 5.70 -5.39
N ALA A 111 17.17 4.90 -6.46
CA ALA A 111 16.24 3.78 -6.63
C ALA A 111 14.76 4.20 -6.44
N MET A 112 14.44 5.39 -6.90
CA MET A 112 13.09 5.95 -6.89
C MET A 112 12.39 5.64 -8.21
N VAL A 113 11.07 5.72 -8.22
CA VAL A 113 10.25 5.60 -9.42
C VAL A 113 9.27 6.77 -9.48
N ASN A 114 9.36 7.56 -10.54
CA ASN A 114 8.38 8.58 -10.85
C ASN A 114 7.16 7.92 -11.48
N LEU A 115 6.02 8.00 -10.80
CA LEU A 115 4.73 7.57 -11.32
C LEU A 115 4.01 8.76 -11.93
N ALA A 116 3.43 8.57 -13.11
CA ALA A 116 2.51 9.50 -13.74
C ALA A 116 1.23 8.75 -14.11
N LEU A 117 0.13 9.11 -13.46
CA LEU A 117 -1.20 8.54 -13.67
C LEU A 117 -2.12 9.62 -14.25
N THR A 118 -2.89 9.27 -15.28
CA THR A 118 -3.85 10.16 -15.93
C THR A 118 -5.19 9.46 -16.09
N SER A 119 -6.28 10.14 -15.72
CA SER A 119 -7.65 9.68 -15.90
C SER A 119 -8.62 10.85 -15.77
N ALA A 120 -9.18 11.32 -16.89
CA ALA A 120 -10.09 12.47 -16.90
C ALA A 120 -11.37 12.23 -16.08
N CYS A 121 -11.88 10.99 -16.07
CA CYS A 121 -13.13 10.65 -15.38
C CYS A 121 -12.97 10.34 -13.88
N ASN A 122 -11.72 10.28 -13.40
CA ASN A 122 -11.41 10.06 -11.98
C ASN A 122 -10.70 11.29 -11.38
N ALA A 123 -10.97 12.48 -11.92
CA ALA A 123 -10.47 13.73 -11.36
C ALA A 123 -10.99 13.93 -9.93
N SER A 124 -10.10 14.35 -9.02
CA SER A 124 -10.42 14.47 -7.58
C SER A 124 -10.89 13.18 -6.89
N GLU A 125 -10.77 12.03 -7.55
CA GLU A 125 -11.07 10.74 -6.95
C GLU A 125 -9.89 10.18 -6.17
N ARG A 126 -10.23 9.34 -5.18
CA ARG A 126 -9.26 8.61 -4.38
C ARG A 126 -8.71 7.43 -5.17
N VAL A 127 -7.39 7.25 -5.12
CA VAL A 127 -6.70 6.12 -5.74
C VAL A 127 -5.78 5.45 -4.73
N THR A 128 -5.79 4.13 -4.69
CA THR A 128 -4.83 3.35 -3.88
C THR A 128 -3.73 2.83 -4.79
N ILE A 129 -2.48 3.08 -4.42
CA ILE A 129 -1.31 2.59 -5.14
C ILE A 129 -0.76 1.37 -4.40
N HIS A 130 -0.57 0.26 -5.12
CA HIS A 130 0.03 -0.97 -4.62
C HIS A 130 1.42 -1.15 -5.22
N HIS A 131 2.37 -1.52 -4.37
CA HIS A 131 3.75 -1.84 -4.77
C HIS A 131 4.38 -2.84 -3.82
N GLN A 132 4.65 -4.08 -4.27
CA GLN A 132 5.30 -5.13 -3.45
C GLN A 132 4.66 -5.35 -2.07
N GLY A 133 3.33 -5.30 -2.00
CA GLY A 133 2.58 -5.44 -0.74
C GLY A 133 2.46 -4.14 0.07
N MET A 134 3.24 -3.10 -0.26
CA MET A 134 3.01 -1.75 0.24
C MET A 134 1.78 -1.15 -0.46
N LEU A 135 0.94 -0.45 0.30
CA LEU A 135 -0.24 0.27 -0.15
C LEU A 135 -0.23 1.68 0.43
N PHE A 136 -0.57 2.66 -0.38
CA PHE A 136 -0.82 4.02 0.08
C PHE A 136 -1.91 4.69 -0.74
N THR A 137 -2.65 5.60 -0.09
CA THR A 137 -3.82 6.26 -0.67
C THR A 137 -3.48 7.67 -1.10
N GLU A 138 -3.71 8.00 -2.36
CA GLU A 138 -3.56 9.34 -2.93
C GLU A 138 -4.89 9.87 -3.46
N VAL A 139 -4.93 11.16 -3.81
CA VAL A 139 -6.08 11.81 -4.45
C VAL A 139 -5.63 12.40 -5.77
N MET A 140 -6.34 12.08 -6.87
CA MET A 140 -6.06 12.66 -8.17
C MET A 140 -6.31 14.17 -8.15
N GLN A 141 -5.54 14.92 -8.93
CA GLN A 141 -5.78 16.34 -9.11
C GLN A 141 -7.10 16.59 -9.87
N PRO A 142 -7.70 17.79 -9.76
CA PRO A 142 -8.93 18.13 -10.48
C PRO A 142 -8.80 18.09 -12.01
N ASP A 143 -7.57 18.09 -12.55
CA ASP A 143 -7.31 17.92 -13.98
C ASP A 143 -7.19 16.45 -14.42
N GLY A 144 -7.42 15.50 -13.49
CA GLY A 144 -7.32 14.08 -13.76
C GLY A 144 -5.88 13.57 -13.81
N THR A 145 -4.90 14.30 -13.26
CA THR A 145 -3.50 13.85 -13.19
C THR A 145 -3.05 13.53 -11.77
N LEU A 146 -2.05 12.65 -11.64
CA LEU A 146 -1.35 12.38 -10.39
C LEU A 146 0.12 12.08 -10.70
N LYS A 147 1.03 12.75 -9.99
CA LYS A 147 2.48 12.54 -10.11
C LYS A 147 3.07 12.28 -8.73
N LEU A 148 3.84 11.21 -8.62
CA LEU A 148 4.41 10.73 -7.35
C LEU A 148 5.84 10.28 -7.57
N SER A 149 6.65 10.33 -6.52
CA SER A 149 7.98 9.72 -6.49
C SER A 149 8.01 8.67 -5.39
N VAL A 150 8.12 7.40 -5.78
CA VAL A 150 7.93 6.25 -4.90
C VAL A 150 9.24 5.46 -4.80
N PRO A 151 9.75 5.15 -3.61
CA PRO A 151 10.88 4.24 -3.45
C PRO A 151 10.48 2.81 -3.90
N ALA A 152 11.20 2.23 -4.85
CA ALA A 152 11.06 0.83 -5.24
C ALA A 152 11.44 -0.19 -4.14
N LEU A 153 10.71 -1.29 -4.03
CA LEU A 153 10.97 -2.41 -3.11
C LEU A 153 11.33 -3.70 -3.87
N ASP A 154 11.40 -3.64 -5.20
CA ASP A 154 11.85 -4.72 -6.08
C ASP A 154 12.58 -4.13 -7.31
N GLU A 155 13.57 -4.86 -7.83
CA GLU A 155 14.29 -4.45 -9.03
C GLU A 155 13.38 -4.45 -10.26
N ASN A 156 12.43 -5.39 -10.35
CA ASN A 156 11.37 -5.41 -11.34
C ASN A 156 10.09 -4.87 -10.70
N ALA A 157 10.07 -3.56 -10.47
CA ALA A 157 9.01 -2.89 -9.76
C ALA A 157 7.69 -2.91 -10.55
N VAL A 158 6.65 -3.49 -9.96
CA VAL A 158 5.27 -3.43 -10.44
C VAL A 158 4.49 -2.45 -9.56
N PHE A 159 3.78 -1.52 -10.21
CA PHE A 159 2.86 -0.59 -9.56
C PHE A 159 1.46 -0.81 -10.10
N MET A 160 0.47 -0.81 -9.22
CA MET A 160 -0.95 -0.85 -9.58
C MET A 160 -1.69 0.31 -8.92
N ALA A 161 -2.43 1.07 -9.71
CA ALA A 161 -3.37 2.07 -9.23
C ALA A 161 -4.79 1.48 -9.29
N SER A 162 -5.53 1.56 -8.18
CA SER A 162 -6.91 1.07 -8.09
C SER A 162 -7.84 2.15 -7.56
N PHE A 163 -8.95 2.37 -8.25
CA PHE A 163 -10.02 3.29 -7.88
C PHE A 163 -11.17 2.54 -7.19
N ALA A 164 -12.02 3.27 -6.47
CA ALA A 164 -13.15 2.68 -5.75
C ALA A 164 -14.21 2.04 -6.66
N ASN A 165 -14.29 2.49 -7.91
CA ASN A 165 -15.20 1.94 -8.92
C ASN A 165 -14.69 0.61 -9.54
N GLY A 166 -13.51 0.13 -9.14
CA GLY A 166 -12.89 -1.09 -9.64
C GLY A 166 -11.97 -0.89 -10.84
N ASP A 167 -11.93 0.31 -11.42
CA ASP A 167 -11.01 0.62 -12.50
C ASP A 167 -9.57 0.75 -11.96
N GLY A 168 -8.59 0.62 -12.85
CA GLY A 168 -7.20 0.75 -12.48
C GLY A 168 -6.25 0.75 -13.65
N ALA A 169 -4.97 0.98 -13.34
CA ALA A 169 -3.88 0.89 -14.30
C ALA A 169 -2.67 0.22 -13.66
N MET A 170 -1.83 -0.40 -14.49
CA MET A 170 -0.58 -1.03 -14.08
C MET A 170 0.58 -0.42 -14.84
N ALA A 171 1.70 -0.23 -14.16
CA ALA A 171 2.95 0.16 -14.78
C ALA A 171 4.09 -0.69 -14.20
N VAL A 172 5.03 -1.05 -15.06
CA VAL A 172 6.19 -1.87 -14.69
C VAL A 172 7.46 -1.14 -15.09
N THR A 173 8.51 -1.29 -14.30
CA THR A 173 9.81 -0.70 -14.61
C THR A 173 10.95 -1.44 -13.93
N THR A 174 12.16 -1.31 -14.46
CA THR A 174 13.36 -1.94 -13.91
C THR A 174 14.22 -0.91 -13.18
N VAL A 175 14.47 -1.11 -11.89
CA VAL A 175 15.22 -0.21 -11.00
C VAL A 175 16.54 -0.86 -10.61
N THR A 176 17.49 -0.85 -11.54
CA THR A 176 18.80 -1.54 -11.40
C THR A 176 19.67 -0.98 -10.27
N SER A 177 19.33 0.18 -9.71
CA SER A 177 20.05 0.76 -8.58
C SER A 177 19.57 0.25 -7.22
N LEU A 178 18.44 -0.47 -7.14
CA LEU A 178 17.88 -0.93 -5.87
C LEU A 178 18.85 -1.76 -5.01
N PRO A 179 19.69 -2.67 -5.56
CA PRO A 179 20.63 -3.44 -4.74
C PRO A 179 21.65 -2.61 -3.96
N PHE A 180 21.79 -1.32 -4.27
CA PHE A 180 22.65 -0.38 -3.56
C PHE A 180 21.96 0.33 -2.39
N TYR A 181 20.69 0.01 -2.11
CA TYR A 181 19.91 0.61 -1.04
C TYR A 181 19.36 -0.46 -0.08
N ASP A 182 19.43 -0.16 1.21
CA ASP A 182 18.60 -0.83 2.22
C ASP A 182 17.37 0.05 2.48
N ARG A 183 16.21 -0.59 2.70
CA ARG A 183 14.95 0.12 2.95
C ARG A 183 14.18 -0.48 4.11
N VAL A 184 13.58 0.41 4.89
CA VAL A 184 12.62 0.06 5.94
C VAL A 184 11.37 0.88 5.72
N VAL A 185 10.25 0.19 5.61
CA VAL A 185 8.92 0.77 5.42
C VAL A 185 8.12 0.54 6.69
N LEU A 186 7.42 1.57 7.15
CA LEU A 186 6.34 1.48 8.12
C LEU A 186 5.05 1.90 7.44
N GLN A 187 4.02 1.05 7.45
CA GLN A 187 2.73 1.28 6.83
C GLN A 187 1.59 1.14 7.84
N TRP A 188 0.60 2.02 7.76
CA TRP A 188 -0.58 1.99 8.63
C TRP A 188 -1.79 2.61 7.94
N LYS A 189 -2.94 2.60 8.62
CA LYS A 189 -4.19 3.21 8.16
C LYS A 189 -4.60 4.37 9.07
N GLY A 190 -5.02 5.46 8.45
CA GLY A 190 -5.61 6.62 9.10
C GLY A 190 -4.66 7.30 10.09
N ASN A 191 -5.26 7.95 11.10
CA ASN A 191 -4.54 8.77 12.08
C ASN A 191 -3.94 7.92 13.20
N ALA A 192 -3.02 7.01 12.88
CA ALA A 192 -2.43 6.10 13.86
C ALA A 192 -1.38 6.75 14.78
N GLY A 193 -0.90 7.96 14.46
CA GLY A 193 0.19 8.62 15.21
C GLY A 193 1.55 7.95 15.06
N LEU A 194 1.69 7.03 14.10
CA LEU A 194 2.92 6.25 13.89
C LEU A 194 3.99 7.04 13.13
N GLN A 195 5.24 6.85 13.54
CA GLN A 195 6.42 7.49 12.97
C GLN A 195 7.59 6.51 12.93
N LEU A 196 8.34 6.53 11.82
CA LEU A 196 9.60 5.83 11.67
C LEU A 196 10.76 6.79 11.94
N HIS A 197 11.65 6.39 12.83
CA HIS A 197 12.84 7.14 13.20
C HIS A 197 14.09 6.34 12.87
N ALA A 198 15.04 6.99 12.18
CA ALA A 198 16.36 6.46 11.90
C ALA A 198 17.42 7.36 12.52
N LEU A 199 18.13 6.85 13.51
CA LEU A 199 19.27 7.51 14.15
C LEU A 199 20.55 6.98 13.53
N GLU A 200 21.10 7.73 12.59
CA GLU A 200 22.30 7.35 11.82
C GLU A 200 23.57 7.57 12.63
N PHE A 201 24.42 6.55 12.72
CA PHE A 201 25.75 6.63 13.31
C PHE A 201 25.79 7.21 14.73
N ASP A 202 24.91 6.69 15.59
CA ASP A 202 24.71 7.11 16.98
C ASP A 202 24.19 8.54 17.15
N ALA A 203 23.50 9.07 16.13
CA ALA A 203 22.83 10.36 16.23
C ALA A 203 21.88 10.40 17.44
N ALA A 204 21.85 11.55 18.12
CA ALA A 204 20.85 11.83 19.14
C ALA A 204 19.55 12.33 18.49
N TYR A 205 18.45 12.25 19.25
CA TYR A 205 17.19 12.86 18.84
C TYR A 205 17.37 14.34 18.53
N PHE A 206 16.76 14.76 17.42
CA PHE A 206 16.78 16.14 16.90
C PHE A 206 18.19 16.66 16.53
N ALA A 207 19.19 15.78 16.45
CA ALA A 207 20.52 16.12 15.96
C ALA A 207 20.69 15.77 14.48
N GLU A 208 21.82 16.18 13.90
CA GLU A 208 22.25 15.71 12.59
C GLU A 208 22.36 14.18 12.58
N GLY A 209 21.80 13.54 11.55
CA GLY A 209 21.69 12.09 11.45
C GLY A 209 20.40 11.49 12.03
N HIS A 210 19.52 12.28 12.67
CA HIS A 210 18.17 11.83 13.00
C HIS A 210 17.22 12.07 11.81
N VAL A 211 16.93 11.01 11.06
CA VAL A 211 16.05 11.03 9.89
C VAL A 211 14.66 10.53 10.28
N TRP A 212 13.65 11.37 10.07
CA TRP A 212 12.24 11.12 10.42
C TRP A 212 11.33 12.08 9.64
N ALA A 213 10.00 12.00 9.81
CA ALA A 213 9.04 12.78 9.03
C ALA A 213 9.31 14.30 8.99
N ALA A 214 9.77 14.90 10.09
CA ALA A 214 10.07 16.34 10.15
C ALA A 214 11.50 16.70 9.70
N ALA A 215 12.37 15.70 9.52
CA ALA A 215 13.74 15.86 9.00
C ALA A 215 14.07 14.67 8.09
N GLY A 216 13.45 14.62 6.91
CA GLY A 216 13.50 13.45 6.01
C GLY A 216 14.83 13.23 5.27
N GLY A 217 15.91 13.92 5.64
CA GLY A 217 17.18 13.85 4.90
C GLY A 217 17.11 14.48 3.51
N ASP A 218 18.16 14.27 2.71
CA ASP A 218 18.28 14.79 1.34
C ASP A 218 18.70 13.68 0.37
N LEU A 219 17.93 13.54 -0.71
CA LEU A 219 18.23 12.57 -1.77
C LEU A 219 19.58 12.82 -2.43
N ALA A 220 20.01 14.09 -2.56
CA ALA A 220 21.32 14.40 -3.13
C ALA A 220 22.46 14.00 -2.19
N ALA A 221 22.35 14.29 -0.88
CA ALA A 221 23.27 13.78 0.14
C ALA A 221 23.31 12.24 0.15
N ALA A 222 22.16 11.58 0.03
CA ALA A 222 22.08 10.12 -0.07
C ALA A 222 22.75 9.58 -1.35
N ALA A 223 22.60 10.25 -2.49
CA ALA A 223 23.33 9.88 -3.71
C ALA A 223 24.85 10.00 -3.54
N ASN A 224 25.31 10.92 -2.69
CA ASN A 224 26.71 11.08 -2.29
C ASN A 224 27.16 10.14 -1.17
N GLY A 225 26.27 9.28 -0.64
CA GLY A 225 26.58 8.31 0.42
C GLY A 225 26.82 8.93 1.80
N GLU A 226 26.27 10.11 2.05
CA GLU A 226 26.49 10.90 3.28
C GLU A 226 25.46 10.60 4.38
N GLY A 227 24.30 10.09 4.00
CA GLY A 227 23.23 9.68 4.92
C GLY A 227 22.07 9.04 4.16
N GLY A 228 21.03 8.68 4.88
CA GLY A 228 19.76 8.20 4.34
C GLY A 228 18.74 9.32 4.15
N PHE A 229 17.56 8.93 3.68
CA PHE A 229 16.41 9.82 3.53
C PHE A 229 15.11 9.05 3.79
N LEU A 230 14.05 9.79 4.14
CA LEU A 230 12.72 9.27 4.41
C LEU A 230 11.70 9.95 3.49
N VAL A 231 10.85 9.14 2.88
CA VAL A 231 9.71 9.58 2.08
C VAL A 231 8.42 9.14 2.76
N ARG A 232 7.50 10.08 2.99
CA ARG A 232 6.13 9.78 3.42
C ARG A 232 5.22 9.74 2.18
N LEU A 233 4.43 8.68 2.08
CA LEU A 233 3.48 8.40 1.01
C LEU A 233 2.06 8.34 1.57
N GLY A 234 1.10 8.78 0.76
CA GLY A 234 -0.30 8.82 1.09
C GLY A 234 -0.78 10.19 1.62
N GLN A 235 -2.05 10.48 1.37
CA GLN A 235 -2.69 11.74 1.71
C GLN A 235 -3.16 11.72 3.17
N THR A 236 -2.45 12.42 4.06
CA THR A 236 -2.74 12.46 5.51
C THR A 236 -4.12 12.99 5.87
N ASP A 237 -4.66 13.87 5.02
CA ASP A 237 -5.93 14.54 5.28
C ASP A 237 -7.14 13.74 4.77
N ALA A 238 -6.90 12.61 4.08
CA ALA A 238 -7.95 11.74 3.60
C ALA A 238 -8.42 10.76 4.70
N PRO A 239 -9.74 10.60 4.92
CA PRO A 239 -10.26 9.62 5.86
C PRO A 239 -9.78 8.20 5.55
N ASP A 240 -9.35 7.47 6.58
CA ASP A 240 -8.86 6.09 6.49
C ASP A 240 -7.81 5.87 5.39
N ALA A 241 -6.99 6.88 5.09
CA ALA A 241 -5.91 6.77 4.13
C ALA A 241 -4.89 5.71 4.55
N LEU A 242 -4.42 4.92 3.59
CA LEU A 242 -3.25 4.08 3.79
C LEU A 242 -2.03 4.98 3.65
N LEU A 243 -1.15 4.95 4.65
CA LEU A 243 0.04 5.78 4.76
C LEU A 243 1.25 4.89 4.87
N ALA A 244 2.37 5.32 4.28
CA ALA A 244 3.64 4.62 4.41
C ALA A 244 4.79 5.60 4.56
N GLU A 245 5.71 5.31 5.47
CA GLU A 245 7.02 5.96 5.56
C GLU A 245 8.10 5.01 5.13
N VAL A 246 8.93 5.45 4.20
CA VAL A 246 10.00 4.64 3.63
C VAL A 246 11.33 5.32 3.91
N TYR A 247 12.09 4.77 4.85
CA TYR A 247 13.47 5.12 5.06
C TYR A 247 14.36 4.35 4.07
N SER A 248 15.30 5.05 3.44
CA SER A 248 16.21 4.53 2.43
C SER A 248 17.65 4.92 2.74
N PHE A 249 18.54 3.94 2.81
CA PHE A 249 19.96 4.17 3.05
C PHE A 249 20.84 3.65 1.91
N PRO A 250 21.76 4.46 1.35
CA PRO A 250 22.60 4.12 0.19
C PRO A 250 23.79 3.21 0.55
N ARG A 251 23.54 1.97 1.02
CA ARG A 251 24.61 1.02 1.44
C ARG A 251 25.72 0.83 0.40
N GLY A 252 25.39 0.96 -0.89
CA GLY A 252 26.32 0.73 -1.99
C GLY A 252 27.39 1.80 -2.16
N THR A 253 27.18 2.99 -1.60
CA THR A 253 28.05 4.16 -1.72
C THR A 253 28.33 4.83 -0.38
N ALA A 254 27.95 4.21 0.73
CA ALA A 254 28.10 4.75 2.07
C ALA A 254 29.57 5.12 2.37
N LYS A 255 29.80 6.39 2.74
CA LYS A 255 31.14 6.91 3.06
C LYS A 255 31.57 6.60 4.51
N ARG A 256 30.59 6.34 5.39
CA ARG A 256 30.81 6.09 6.82
C ARG A 256 30.28 4.72 7.20
N ALA A 257 31.05 4.01 8.01
CA ALA A 257 30.65 2.75 8.61
C ALA A 257 30.03 3.02 9.99
N GLY A 258 29.10 2.17 10.40
CA GLY A 258 28.47 2.25 11.72
C GLY A 258 27.09 1.61 11.71
N GLU A 259 26.30 1.94 12.72
CA GLU A 259 24.94 1.43 12.88
C GLU A 259 23.92 2.54 12.67
N ILE A 260 22.77 2.17 12.12
CA ILE A 260 21.59 3.01 12.05
C ILE A 260 20.56 2.37 12.96
N THR A 261 20.29 3.04 14.08
CA THR A 261 19.30 2.58 15.05
C THR A 261 17.93 2.99 14.57
N LEU A 262 17.04 2.00 14.40
CA LEU A 262 15.68 2.23 13.89
C LEU A 262 14.67 1.99 15.01
N SER A 263 13.74 2.92 15.16
CA SER A 263 12.60 2.80 16.08
C SER A 263 11.30 3.18 15.38
N VAL A 264 10.22 2.53 15.83
CA VAL A 264 8.86 2.95 15.51
C VAL A 264 8.29 3.60 16.75
N GLU A 265 7.73 4.78 16.60
CA GLU A 265 7.10 5.52 17.68
C GLU A 265 5.64 5.77 17.38
N ALA A 266 4.80 5.74 18.40
CA ALA A 266 3.39 6.10 18.30
C ALA A 266 3.09 7.27 19.24
N GLU A 267 2.73 8.41 18.65
CA GLU A 267 2.19 9.56 19.40
C GLU A 267 0.74 9.27 19.81
N VAL A 268 0.43 9.48 21.08
CA VAL A 268 -0.95 9.42 21.56
C VAL A 268 -1.64 10.74 21.24
N THR A 269 -2.69 10.66 20.44
CA THR A 269 -3.49 11.80 19.97
C THR A 269 -4.94 11.63 20.40
N THR A 270 -5.72 12.70 20.28
CA THR A 270 -7.18 12.65 20.48
C THR A 270 -7.90 11.78 19.45
N LEU A 271 -7.24 11.43 18.33
CA LEU A 271 -7.81 10.67 17.23
C LEU A 271 -7.51 9.16 17.31
N ASN A 272 -6.51 8.73 18.10
CA ASN A 272 -6.12 7.31 18.23
C ASN A 272 -6.12 6.78 19.68
N CYS A 273 -6.32 7.63 20.70
CA CYS A 273 -6.31 7.18 22.08
C CYS A 273 -7.37 6.11 22.38
N ALA A 274 -7.04 5.16 23.26
CA ALA A 274 -7.86 4.01 23.63
C ALA A 274 -8.34 3.16 22.44
N THR A 275 -7.55 3.12 21.36
CA THR A 275 -7.81 2.27 20.20
C THR A 275 -6.67 1.29 19.96
N GLN A 276 -6.99 0.23 19.23
CA GLN A 276 -5.99 -0.68 18.68
C GLN A 276 -5.58 -0.18 17.30
N VAL A 277 -4.27 0.00 17.11
CA VAL A 277 -3.66 0.41 15.86
C VAL A 277 -2.97 -0.80 15.22
N GLU A 278 -3.25 -1.01 13.94
CA GLU A 278 -2.58 -2.01 13.11
C GLU A 278 -1.59 -1.34 12.17
N ALA A 279 -0.43 -1.96 12.02
CA ALA A 279 0.61 -1.51 11.09
C ALA A 279 1.38 -2.71 10.52
N GLN A 280 2.14 -2.45 9.47
CA GLN A 280 3.03 -3.42 8.83
C GLN A 280 4.39 -2.80 8.61
N THR A 281 5.44 -3.59 8.79
CA THR A 281 6.81 -3.20 8.39
C THR A 281 7.31 -4.04 7.23
N PHE A 282 8.04 -3.38 6.33
CA PHE A 282 8.71 -4.03 5.21
C PHE A 282 10.19 -3.71 5.30
N GLU A 283 11.04 -4.73 5.33
CA GLU A 283 12.48 -4.59 5.44
C GLU A 283 13.13 -5.22 4.21
N LEU A 284 13.79 -4.40 3.41
CA LEU A 284 14.58 -4.82 2.27
C LEU A 284 16.05 -4.56 2.59
N THR A 285 16.84 -5.63 2.66
CA THR A 285 18.28 -5.51 2.92
C THR A 285 19.09 -6.25 1.87
N GLY A 286 20.31 -5.82 1.57
CA GLY A 286 21.14 -6.48 0.55
C GLY A 286 21.42 -7.97 0.80
N GLU A 287 21.27 -8.46 2.03
CA GLU A 287 21.47 -9.89 2.39
C GLU A 287 20.18 -10.71 2.35
N PHE A 288 19.03 -10.08 2.56
CA PHE A 288 17.73 -10.73 2.65
C PHE A 288 16.71 -9.95 1.80
N GLY A 289 16.06 -10.65 0.87
CA GLY A 289 14.95 -10.08 0.11
C GLY A 289 13.84 -9.54 1.02
N LEU A 290 12.86 -8.85 0.43
CA LEU A 290 11.80 -8.14 1.16
C LEU A 290 11.14 -9.03 2.24
N ARG A 291 11.23 -8.61 3.50
CA ARG A 291 10.58 -9.26 4.64
C ARG A 291 9.45 -8.38 5.17
N VAL A 292 8.27 -8.96 5.35
CA VAL A 292 7.09 -8.26 5.86
C VAL A 292 6.75 -8.77 7.26
N ARG A 293 6.33 -7.87 8.15
CA ARG A 293 5.87 -8.20 9.51
C ARG A 293 4.63 -7.39 9.86
N ASP A 294 3.60 -8.07 10.34
CA ASP A 294 2.42 -7.43 10.90
C ASP A 294 2.67 -7.03 12.36
N MET A 295 2.04 -5.94 12.78
CA MET A 295 2.05 -5.51 14.17
C MET A 295 0.70 -4.93 14.58
N SER A 296 0.42 -5.07 15.86
CA SER A 296 -0.74 -4.47 16.52
C SER A 296 -0.26 -3.82 17.80
N LEU A 297 -0.73 -2.59 18.03
CA LEU A 297 -0.42 -1.80 19.21
C LEU A 297 -1.70 -1.34 19.89
N GLU A 298 -1.76 -1.46 21.21
CA GLU A 298 -2.82 -0.83 22.01
C GLU A 298 -2.37 0.58 22.39
N ILE A 299 -3.09 1.60 21.91
CA ILE A 299 -2.83 2.99 22.26
C ILE A 299 -3.44 3.28 23.65
N PRO A 300 -2.71 3.94 24.57
CA PRO A 300 -3.19 4.26 25.91
C PRO A 300 -4.41 5.19 25.91
N THR A 301 -4.96 5.43 27.11
CA THR A 301 -6.12 6.31 27.28
C THR A 301 -5.81 7.75 26.86
N CYS A 302 -6.86 8.52 26.60
CA CYS A 302 -6.75 9.91 26.11
C CYS A 302 -6.13 10.88 27.14
N ASP A 303 -5.98 10.46 28.40
CA ASP A 303 -5.28 11.23 29.44
C ASP A 303 -3.77 11.35 29.16
N SER A 304 -3.22 10.47 28.32
CA SER A 304 -1.82 10.44 27.87
C SER A 304 -1.59 11.14 26.53
N THR A 305 -2.51 12.00 26.08
CA THR A 305 -2.33 12.72 24.81
C THR A 305 -1.04 13.55 24.83
N GLY A 306 -0.20 13.37 23.81
CA GLY A 306 1.15 13.95 23.68
C GLY A 306 2.27 13.05 24.19
N ASP A 307 1.97 11.91 24.83
CA ASP A 307 2.95 10.89 25.16
C ASP A 307 3.35 10.10 23.91
N PHE A 308 4.55 9.52 23.94
CA PHE A 308 5.09 8.67 22.87
C PHE A 308 5.34 7.26 23.38
N LEU A 309 4.82 6.28 22.65
CA LEU A 309 5.17 4.87 22.83
C LEU A 309 6.34 4.52 21.91
N VAL A 310 7.50 4.24 22.48
CA VAL A 310 8.67 3.78 21.73
C VAL A 310 8.64 2.26 21.61
N LEU A 311 8.58 1.75 20.39
CA LEU A 311 8.43 0.33 20.09
C LEU A 311 9.77 -0.26 19.63
N ASN A 312 10.53 -0.74 20.61
CA ASN A 312 11.81 -1.38 20.33
C ASN A 312 11.62 -2.75 19.68
N ASN A 313 12.51 -3.10 18.75
CA ASN A 313 12.59 -4.40 18.07
C ASN A 313 11.48 -4.70 17.04
N LEU A 314 10.69 -3.71 16.63
CA LEU A 314 9.72 -3.88 15.54
C LEU A 314 10.37 -3.84 14.15
N VAL A 315 11.48 -3.12 14.04
CA VAL A 315 12.34 -3.02 12.87
C VAL A 315 13.78 -3.36 13.28
N GLN A 316 14.57 -3.91 12.36
CA GLN A 316 15.97 -4.23 12.64
C GLN A 316 16.87 -3.05 12.33
N ASN A 317 17.83 -2.78 13.21
CA ASN A 317 18.91 -1.82 12.95
C ASN A 317 19.69 -2.22 11.69
N LEU A 318 20.19 -1.22 10.96
CA LEU A 318 21.02 -1.45 9.79
C LEU A 318 22.49 -1.36 10.18
N THR A 319 23.26 -2.40 9.85
CA THR A 319 24.72 -2.40 9.99
C THR A 319 25.36 -1.97 8.67
N ILE A 320 26.04 -0.83 8.68
CA ILE A 320 26.60 -0.19 7.49
C ILE A 320 28.10 -0.39 7.43
N ALA A 321 28.56 -0.94 6.30
CA ALA A 321 29.97 -0.96 5.93
C ALA A 321 30.28 0.23 5.00
N ALA A 322 31.35 0.98 5.30
CA ALA A 322 31.86 2.02 4.41
C ALA A 322 32.53 1.40 3.16
N ARG A 323 32.54 2.15 2.06
CA ARG A 323 33.30 1.84 0.85
C ARG A 323 34.39 2.84 0.54
#